data_AF-A0A7S7U1Z3-F1
#
_entry.id   AF-A0A7S7U1Z3-F1
#
_cell.length_a   1.000
_cell.length_b   1.000
_cell.length_c   1.000
_cell.angle_alpha   90.00
_cell.angle_beta   90.00
_cell.angle_gamma   90.00
#
_symmetry.space_group_name_H-M   'P 1'
#
loop_
_entity.id
_entity.type
_entity.pdbx_description
1 polymer ?
#
loop_
_entity_poly.entity_id
_entity_poly.type
_entity_poly.pdbx_seq_one_letter_code
_entity_poly.pdbx_strand_id
1 'polypeptide(L)'
;MNSYGISRWRRFLRSALCSALLAIVLLAGCANPDRSTLSSRQTPSSDLADAKAIDPSVRERIPYSFGRDADEQTLLDTLKQQPNNVDAAISLARVLLARNSPDQALQALDNVLLASPGDLRILNAKGVILDQKGRHQEAQGLYRKALERDPSNAMLRNNLKLSLALESRTETEDAGPQPQVDGALARARWRSER
;
A
#
# COMPACT_ATOMS: atom_id res chain seq x y z
N MET A 1 74.91 48.39 -28.82
CA MET A 1 73.56 47.89 -29.18
C MET A 1 73.41 46.51 -28.57
N ASN A 2 72.47 46.37 -27.62
CA ASN A 2 72.42 45.29 -26.62
C ASN A 2 71.63 44.05 -27.08
N SER A 3 72.27 42.87 -27.06
CA SER A 3 71.64 41.55 -27.17
C SER A 3 71.44 40.92 -25.79
N TYR A 4 70.43 41.36 -25.02
CA TYR A 4 70.06 40.74 -23.73
C TYR A 4 68.55 40.87 -23.42
N GLY A 5 67.67 40.61 -24.40
CA GLY A 5 66.23 40.89 -24.26
C GLY A 5 65.25 39.70 -24.31
N ILE A 6 65.64 38.54 -24.82
CA ILE A 6 64.65 37.57 -25.34
C ILE A 6 64.45 36.33 -24.44
N SER A 7 65.36 36.06 -23.49
CA SER A 7 65.25 34.88 -22.60
C SER A 7 64.44 35.08 -21.32
N ARG A 8 63.95 36.31 -21.05
CA ARG A 8 63.21 36.66 -19.83
C ARG A 8 61.69 36.45 -19.96
N TRP A 9 61.14 36.53 -21.18
CA TRP A 9 59.69 36.44 -21.42
C TRP A 9 59.11 35.02 -21.28
N ARG A 10 59.85 33.96 -21.67
CA ARG A 10 59.37 32.57 -21.55
C ARG A 10 59.35 32.03 -20.12
N ARG A 11 60.03 32.68 -19.17
CA ARG A 11 59.96 32.31 -17.73
C ARG A 11 58.72 32.90 -17.05
N PHE A 12 58.28 34.10 -17.45
CA PHE A 12 57.06 34.71 -16.90
C PHE A 12 55.78 33.96 -17.28
N LEU A 13 55.68 33.40 -18.49
CA LEU A 13 54.50 32.64 -18.89
C LEU A 13 54.34 31.29 -18.15
N ARG A 14 55.42 30.69 -17.65
CA ARG A 14 55.34 29.44 -16.86
C ARG A 14 55.01 29.70 -15.40
N SER A 15 55.37 30.86 -14.86
CA SER A 15 55.06 31.23 -13.47
C SER A 15 53.59 31.62 -13.27
N ALA A 16 52.92 32.16 -14.29
CA ALA A 16 51.49 32.50 -14.21
C ALA A 16 50.56 31.27 -14.19
N LEU A 17 51.01 30.13 -14.73
CA LEU A 17 50.22 28.88 -14.76
C LEU A 17 50.30 28.08 -13.45
N CYS A 18 51.36 28.23 -12.64
CA CYS A 18 51.42 27.57 -11.33
C CYS A 18 50.64 28.31 -10.24
N SER A 19 50.46 29.63 -10.35
CA SER A 19 49.66 30.39 -9.36
C SER A 19 48.15 30.17 -9.52
N ALA A 20 47.67 29.74 -10.69
CA ALA A 20 46.26 29.45 -10.91
C ALA A 20 45.81 28.10 -10.32
N LEU A 21 46.73 27.14 -10.10
CA LEU A 21 46.40 25.85 -9.50
C LEU A 21 46.44 25.86 -7.96
N LEU A 22 47.13 26.82 -7.33
CA LEU A 22 47.14 26.94 -5.87
C LEU A 22 45.92 27.70 -5.29
N ALA A 23 45.14 28.40 -6.13
CA ALA A 23 43.90 29.04 -5.71
C ALA A 23 42.70 28.06 -5.63
N ILE A 24 42.83 26.84 -6.17
CA ILE A 24 41.76 25.84 -6.16
C ILE A 24 41.70 25.06 -4.82
N VAL A 25 42.77 25.12 -4.01
CA VAL A 25 42.84 24.39 -2.72
C VAL A 25 42.31 25.19 -1.52
N LEU A 26 41.96 26.47 -1.69
CA LEU A 26 41.41 27.33 -0.63
C LEU A 26 39.88 27.50 -0.67
N LEU A 27 39.16 26.56 -1.29
CA LEU A 27 37.70 26.40 -1.15
C LEU A 27 37.31 25.23 -0.22
N ALA A 28 38.24 24.78 0.62
CA ALA A 28 37.97 23.89 1.75
C ALA A 28 37.96 24.72 3.04
N GLY A 29 36.88 25.47 3.29
CA GLY A 29 36.86 26.38 4.43
C GLY A 29 35.59 27.19 4.63
N CYS A 30 34.44 26.53 4.75
CA CYS A 30 33.32 27.02 5.57
C CYS A 30 32.61 25.80 6.16
N ALA A 31 33.02 25.43 7.37
CA ALA A 31 32.20 24.63 8.26
C ALA A 31 30.96 25.45 8.65
N ASN A 32 29.77 24.92 8.41
CA ASN A 32 28.55 25.39 9.07
C ASN A 32 27.72 24.16 9.50
N PRO A 33 27.69 23.78 10.78
CA PRO A 33 26.87 22.69 11.26
C PRO A 33 25.51 23.25 11.70
N ASP A 34 24.63 23.56 10.75
CA ASP A 34 23.24 23.82 11.09
C ASP A 34 22.48 22.49 11.24
N ARG A 35 22.49 22.01 12.48
CA ARG A 35 21.45 21.11 13.00
C ARG A 35 20.14 21.88 13.07
N SER A 36 19.33 21.78 12.03
CA SER A 36 17.90 21.98 12.15
C SER A 36 17.20 21.37 10.94
N THR A 37 16.20 20.55 11.21
CA THR A 37 15.31 19.88 10.25
C THR A 37 15.88 18.61 9.59
N LEU A 38 16.06 17.56 10.41
CA LEU A 38 15.37 16.30 10.11
C LEU A 38 13.87 16.62 10.03
N SER A 39 13.45 17.26 8.94
CA SER A 39 12.06 17.31 8.56
C SER A 39 11.78 15.90 8.11
N SER A 40 11.24 15.10 9.03
CA SER A 40 10.40 13.98 8.64
C SER A 40 9.56 14.48 7.48
N ARG A 41 9.77 13.95 6.27
CA ARG A 41 8.68 13.92 5.30
C ARG A 41 7.61 13.02 5.91
N GLN A 42 6.91 13.55 6.90
CA GLN A 42 5.50 13.33 7.05
C GLN A 42 4.94 13.73 5.69
N THR A 43 4.62 12.72 4.89
CA THR A 43 3.74 12.89 3.75
C THR A 43 2.56 13.73 4.22
N PRO A 44 2.31 14.91 3.64
CA PRO A 44 1.14 15.70 3.98
C PRO A 44 -0.09 14.82 3.81
N SER A 45 -0.94 14.81 4.81
CA SER A 45 -2.14 13.98 4.96
C SER A 45 -3.27 14.33 3.97
N SER A 46 -2.94 14.70 2.73
CA SER A 46 -3.89 14.80 1.62
C SER A 46 -4.06 13.46 0.89
N ASP A 47 -3.03 12.62 0.83
CA ASP A 47 -3.09 11.30 0.16
C ASP A 47 -3.80 10.23 1.01
N LEU A 48 -4.07 10.54 2.29
CA LEU A 48 -4.88 9.73 3.19
C LEU A 48 -6.38 10.06 3.10
N ALA A 49 -6.76 11.09 2.33
CA ALA A 49 -8.17 11.47 2.16
C ALA A 49 -8.97 10.35 1.45
N ASP A 50 -8.31 9.59 0.58
CA ASP A 50 -8.92 8.46 -0.15
C ASP A 50 -8.97 7.16 0.67
N ALA A 51 -8.27 7.08 1.81
CA ALA A 51 -8.40 5.95 2.73
C ALA A 51 -9.84 5.82 3.26
N LYS A 52 -10.65 6.88 3.16
CA LYS A 52 -12.08 6.90 3.48
C LYS A 52 -12.96 6.13 2.47
N ALA A 53 -12.43 5.79 1.29
CA ALA A 53 -13.10 4.96 0.29
C ALA A 53 -13.06 3.46 0.63
N ILE A 54 -12.20 3.04 1.56
CA ILE A 54 -12.21 1.68 2.10
C ILE A 54 -13.38 1.56 3.07
N ASP A 55 -14.31 0.65 2.79
CA ASP A 55 -15.42 0.33 3.69
C ASP A 55 -14.87 0.14 5.12
N PRO A 56 -15.38 0.88 6.13
CA PRO A 56 -14.87 0.85 7.50
C PRO A 56 -14.81 -0.56 8.10
N SER A 57 -15.76 -1.43 7.72
CA SER A 57 -15.79 -2.82 8.17
C SER A 57 -14.61 -3.62 7.65
N VAL A 58 -13.96 -3.18 6.57
CA VAL A 58 -12.80 -3.84 5.99
C VAL A 58 -11.47 -3.25 6.47
N ARG A 59 -11.45 -1.97 6.84
CA ARG A 59 -10.29 -1.36 7.51
C ARG A 59 -9.89 -2.13 8.77
N GLU A 60 -10.87 -2.69 9.47
CA GLU A 60 -10.68 -3.47 10.69
C GLU A 60 -10.26 -4.94 10.46
N ARG A 61 -10.27 -5.45 9.22
CA ARG A 61 -10.10 -6.89 8.90
C ARG A 61 -8.69 -7.34 8.54
N ILE A 62 -7.79 -6.42 8.21
CA ILE A 62 -6.38 -6.77 7.99
C ILE A 62 -5.70 -6.77 9.36
N PRO A 63 -5.26 -7.92 9.88
CA PRO A 63 -4.70 -7.98 11.23
C PRO A 63 -3.54 -6.99 11.41
N TYR A 64 -3.70 -6.10 12.38
CA TYR A 64 -2.70 -5.18 12.90
C TYR A 64 -1.63 -5.95 13.66
N SER A 65 -0.72 -6.62 12.97
CA SER A 65 0.49 -7.14 13.61
C SER A 65 1.56 -7.28 12.55
N PHE A 66 2.41 -6.25 12.42
CA PHE A 66 3.88 -6.34 12.45
C PHE A 66 4.51 -5.14 11.76
N GLY A 67 5.41 -4.50 12.52
CA GLY A 67 6.40 -3.54 12.03
C GLY A 67 5.84 -2.16 11.72
N ARG A 68 6.65 -1.12 11.97
CA ARG A 68 6.43 0.20 11.37
C ARG A 68 6.17 -0.03 9.88
N ASP A 69 5.09 0.54 9.33
CA ASP A 69 4.78 0.38 7.90
C ASP A 69 6.03 0.74 7.11
N ALA A 70 6.71 -0.29 6.60
CA ALA A 70 7.83 -0.10 5.70
C ALA A 70 7.26 0.59 4.47
N ASP A 71 7.99 1.56 3.95
CA ASP A 71 7.57 2.19 2.70
C ASP A 71 7.51 1.14 1.59
N GLU A 72 6.70 1.43 0.57
CA GLU A 72 6.47 0.53 -0.56
C GLU A 72 7.77 0.06 -1.21
N GLN A 73 8.77 0.96 -1.33
CA GLN A 73 10.04 0.64 -1.97
C GLN A 73 10.84 -0.38 -1.16
N THR A 74 10.89 -0.20 0.17
CA THR A 74 11.51 -1.16 1.08
C THR A 74 10.86 -2.55 0.99
N LEU A 75 9.53 -2.60 0.86
CA LEU A 75 8.79 -3.87 0.70
C LEU A 75 9.06 -4.53 -0.66
N LEU A 76 9.09 -3.73 -1.73
CA LEU A 76 9.45 -4.21 -3.07
C LEU A 76 10.88 -4.76 -3.10
N ASP A 77 11.84 -4.07 -2.48
CA ASP A 77 13.23 -4.52 -2.43
C ASP A 77 13.39 -5.79 -1.57
N THR A 78 12.59 -5.91 -0.50
CA THR A 78 12.50 -7.14 0.29
C THR A 78 11.99 -8.30 -0.57
N LEU A 79 10.94 -8.10 -1.36
CA LEU A 79 10.39 -9.14 -2.25
C LEU A 79 11.33 -9.47 -3.41
N LYS A 80 12.16 -8.54 -3.90
CA LYS A 80 13.22 -8.86 -4.87
C LYS A 80 14.26 -9.82 -4.28
N GLN A 81 14.65 -9.60 -3.03
CA GLN A 81 15.63 -10.45 -2.33
C GLN A 81 15.03 -11.76 -1.83
N GLN A 82 13.75 -11.73 -1.45
CA GLN A 82 13.00 -12.84 -0.89
C GLN A 82 11.63 -12.93 -1.58
N PRO A 83 11.57 -13.52 -2.80
CA PRO A 83 10.34 -13.56 -3.60
C PRO A 83 9.16 -14.26 -2.93
N ASN A 84 9.43 -15.10 -1.93
CA ASN A 84 8.42 -15.90 -1.24
C ASN A 84 8.09 -15.33 0.16
N ASN A 85 8.53 -14.11 0.47
CA ASN A 85 8.29 -13.49 1.76
C ASN A 85 6.83 -13.05 1.90
N VAL A 86 6.05 -13.89 2.58
CA VAL A 86 4.61 -13.67 2.81
C VAL A 86 4.34 -12.39 3.60
N ASP A 87 5.16 -12.09 4.61
CA ASP A 87 4.94 -10.92 5.47
C ASP A 87 5.16 -9.61 4.68
N ALA A 88 6.18 -9.58 3.83
CA ALA A 88 6.45 -8.46 2.93
C ALA A 88 5.32 -8.28 1.90
N ALA A 89 4.79 -9.38 1.34
CA ALA A 89 3.68 -9.30 0.39
C ALA A 89 2.37 -8.82 1.02
N ILE A 90 2.03 -9.30 2.22
CA ILE A 90 0.85 -8.83 2.96
C ILE A 90 1.01 -7.36 3.35
N SER A 91 2.20 -6.95 3.79
CA SER A 91 2.49 -5.55 4.11
C SER A 91 2.40 -4.66 2.87
N LEU A 92 2.92 -5.12 1.73
CA LEU A 92 2.82 -4.40 0.44
C LEU A 92 1.38 -4.27 0.00
N ALA A 93 0.60 -5.35 0.08
CA ALA A 93 -0.83 -5.32 -0.22
C ALA A 93 -1.56 -4.27 0.65
N ARG A 94 -1.27 -4.18 1.95
CA ARG A 94 -1.83 -3.17 2.84
C ARG A 94 -1.48 -1.74 2.39
N VAL A 95 -0.21 -1.48 2.07
CA VAL A 95 0.25 -0.18 1.56
C VAL A 95 -0.47 0.17 0.25
N LEU A 96 -0.58 -0.77 -0.67
CA LEU A 96 -1.27 -0.58 -1.96
C LEU A 96 -2.76 -0.33 -1.79
N LEU A 97 -3.42 -0.98 -0.83
CA LEU A 97 -4.82 -0.70 -0.49
C LEU A 97 -5.02 0.69 0.09
N ALA A 98 -4.12 1.13 0.98
CA ALA A 98 -4.17 2.49 1.51
C ALA A 98 -4.02 3.55 0.41
N ARG A 99 -3.39 3.19 -0.72
CA ARG A 99 -3.24 4.00 -1.94
C ARG A 99 -4.36 3.79 -2.97
N ASN A 100 -5.43 3.08 -2.61
CA ASN A 100 -6.53 2.74 -3.51
C ASN A 100 -6.11 1.95 -4.78
N SER A 101 -5.09 1.10 -4.64
CA SER A 101 -4.58 0.20 -5.70
C SER A 101 -4.85 -1.28 -5.41
N PRO A 102 -6.11 -1.73 -5.31
CA PRO A 102 -6.45 -3.10 -4.92
C PRO A 102 -6.02 -4.17 -5.94
N ASP A 103 -5.92 -3.84 -7.22
CA ASP A 103 -5.47 -4.80 -8.24
C ASP A 103 -3.97 -5.08 -8.12
N GLN A 104 -3.16 -4.05 -7.84
CA GLN A 104 -1.74 -4.23 -7.55
C GLN A 104 -1.53 -5.01 -6.26
N ALA A 105 -2.38 -4.78 -5.24
CA ALA A 105 -2.34 -5.53 -4.00
C ALA A 105 -2.61 -7.03 -4.23
N LEU A 106 -3.61 -7.38 -5.06
CA LEU A 106 -3.89 -8.76 -5.45
C LEU A 106 -2.70 -9.38 -6.21
N GLN A 107 -2.12 -8.65 -7.16
CA GLN A 107 -0.96 -9.13 -7.93
C GLN A 107 0.25 -9.41 -7.03
N ALA A 108 0.54 -8.53 -6.06
CA ALA A 108 1.62 -8.72 -5.11
C ALA A 108 1.43 -10.02 -4.29
N LEU A 109 0.20 -10.30 -3.86
CA LEU A 109 -0.15 -11.53 -3.14
C LEU A 109 -0.07 -12.77 -4.04
N ASP A 110 -0.52 -12.67 -5.30
CA ASP A 110 -0.50 -13.78 -6.26
C ASP A 110 0.92 -14.26 -6.57
N ASN A 111 1.86 -13.32 -6.73
CA ASN A 111 3.26 -13.65 -6.98
C ASN A 111 3.86 -14.51 -5.86
N VAL A 112 3.47 -14.27 -4.60
CA VAL A 112 3.96 -15.04 -3.46
C VAL A 112 3.15 -16.31 -3.24
N LEU A 113 1.85 -16.31 -3.55
CA LEU A 113 0.98 -17.47 -3.44
C LEU A 113 1.45 -18.63 -4.33
N LEU A 114 2.02 -18.35 -5.50
CA LEU A 114 2.58 -19.36 -6.39
C LEU A 114 3.64 -20.24 -5.70
N ALA A 115 4.45 -19.65 -4.82
CA ALA A 115 5.47 -20.37 -4.06
C ALA A 115 4.95 -20.94 -2.73
N SER A 116 3.89 -20.35 -2.18
CA SER A 116 3.29 -20.72 -0.89
C SER A 116 1.79 -20.96 -1.00
N PRO A 117 1.32 -21.94 -1.80
CA PRO A 117 -0.10 -22.09 -2.16
C PRO A 117 -1.02 -22.44 -0.97
N GLY A 118 -0.45 -22.84 0.16
CA GLY A 118 -1.17 -23.18 1.38
C GLY A 118 -1.14 -22.13 2.48
N ASP A 119 -0.50 -20.96 2.29
CA ASP A 119 -0.46 -19.95 3.34
C ASP A 119 -1.84 -19.29 3.51
N LEU A 120 -2.51 -19.65 4.61
CA LEU A 120 -3.87 -19.20 4.93
C LEU A 120 -3.95 -17.68 5.11
N ARG A 121 -2.84 -17.01 5.43
CA ARG A 121 -2.80 -15.56 5.59
C ARG A 121 -2.92 -14.86 4.23
N ILE A 122 -2.32 -15.43 3.19
CA ILE A 122 -2.46 -14.90 1.82
C ILE A 122 -3.90 -15.08 1.33
N LEU A 123 -4.49 -16.26 1.53
CA LEU A 123 -5.89 -16.51 1.16
C LEU A 123 -6.84 -15.53 1.89
N ASN A 124 -6.59 -15.30 3.18
CA ASN A 124 -7.33 -14.33 3.96
C ASN A 124 -7.19 -12.90 3.40
N ALA A 125 -5.95 -12.44 3.16
CA ALA A 125 -5.66 -11.12 2.66
C ALA A 125 -6.31 -10.87 1.28
N LYS A 126 -6.20 -11.83 0.36
CA LYS A 126 -6.88 -11.77 -0.94
C LYS A 126 -8.40 -11.69 -0.79
N GLY A 127 -8.99 -12.51 0.09
CA GLY A 127 -10.44 -12.46 0.35
C GLY A 127 -10.89 -11.09 0.85
N VAL A 128 -10.11 -10.49 1.75
CA VAL A 128 -10.40 -9.14 2.28
C VAL A 128 -10.38 -8.10 1.16
N ILE A 129 -9.40 -8.15 0.26
CA ILE A 129 -9.31 -7.24 -0.88
C ILE A 129 -10.49 -7.44 -1.86
N LEU A 130 -10.87 -8.69 -2.11
CA LEU A 130 -12.00 -9.00 -2.99
C LEU A 130 -13.32 -8.47 -2.42
N ASP A 131 -13.53 -8.57 -1.11
CA ASP A 131 -14.68 -7.95 -0.44
C ASP A 131 -14.70 -6.43 -0.64
N GLN A 132 -13.55 -5.73 -0.56
CA GLN A 132 -13.50 -4.28 -0.84
C GLN A 132 -13.86 -3.95 -2.29
N LYS A 133 -13.55 -4.86 -3.23
CA LYS A 133 -13.89 -4.72 -4.64
C LYS A 133 -15.35 -5.12 -4.96
N GLY A 134 -16.17 -5.45 -3.95
CA GLY A 134 -17.54 -5.95 -4.15
C GLY A 134 -17.60 -7.39 -4.71
N ARG A 135 -16.46 -8.08 -4.83
CA ARG A 135 -16.35 -9.44 -5.36
C ARG A 135 -16.57 -10.47 -4.25
N HIS A 136 -17.71 -10.35 -3.56
CA HIS A 136 -18.01 -11.09 -2.33
C HIS A 136 -17.99 -12.61 -2.54
N GLN A 137 -18.59 -13.12 -3.62
CA GLN A 137 -18.63 -14.56 -3.90
C GLN A 137 -17.23 -15.17 -4.04
N GLU A 138 -16.30 -14.46 -4.66
CA GLU A 138 -14.91 -14.89 -4.81
C GLU A 138 -14.17 -14.86 -3.47
N ALA A 139 -14.38 -13.80 -2.68
CA ALA A 139 -13.85 -13.70 -1.31
C ALA A 139 -14.30 -14.89 -0.44
N GLN A 140 -15.60 -15.19 -0.45
CA GLN A 140 -16.17 -16.33 0.28
C GLN A 140 -15.56 -17.66 -0.20
N GLY A 141 -15.32 -17.82 -1.50
CA GLY A 141 -14.63 -18.98 -2.05
C GLY A 141 -13.23 -19.18 -1.45
N LEU A 142 -12.45 -18.10 -1.31
CA LEU A 142 -11.14 -18.15 -0.67
C LEU A 142 -11.23 -18.47 0.82
N TYR A 143 -12.18 -17.87 1.55
CA TYR A 143 -12.37 -18.16 2.97
C TYR A 143 -12.79 -19.61 3.22
N ARG A 144 -13.71 -20.16 2.41
CA ARG A 144 -14.11 -21.57 2.51
C ARG A 144 -12.92 -22.50 2.26
N LYS A 145 -12.14 -22.26 1.20
CA LYS A 145 -10.91 -23.02 0.91
C LYS A 145 -9.89 -22.95 2.06
N ALA A 146 -9.73 -21.80 2.69
CA ALA A 146 -8.84 -21.65 3.83
C ALA A 146 -9.38 -22.38 5.09
N LEU A 147 -10.70 -22.37 5.31
CA LEU A 147 -11.37 -23.08 6.39
C LEU A 147 -11.39 -24.60 6.20
N GLU A 148 -11.30 -25.12 4.97
CA GLU A 148 -11.08 -26.56 4.73
C GLU A 148 -9.75 -27.04 5.31
N ARG A 149 -8.75 -26.15 5.39
CA ARG A 149 -7.41 -26.45 5.95
C ARG A 149 -7.34 -26.23 7.45
N ASP A 150 -7.94 -25.14 7.94
CA ASP A 150 -8.06 -24.86 9.37
C ASP A 150 -9.51 -24.47 9.72
N PRO A 151 -10.37 -25.47 10.02
CA PRO A 151 -11.77 -25.22 10.39
C PRO A 151 -11.91 -24.42 11.69
N SER A 152 -10.87 -24.45 12.54
CA SER A 152 -10.88 -23.82 13.87
C SER A 152 -10.53 -22.33 13.82
N ASN A 153 -10.05 -21.83 12.68
CA ASN A 153 -9.65 -20.45 12.49
C ASN A 153 -10.79 -19.43 12.68
N ALA A 154 -10.81 -18.75 13.83
CA ALA A 154 -11.86 -17.79 14.15
C ALA A 154 -11.86 -16.57 13.21
N MET A 155 -10.67 -16.11 12.80
CA MET A 155 -10.54 -14.95 11.90
C MET A 155 -11.17 -15.23 10.54
N LEU A 156 -10.87 -16.39 9.93
CA LEU A 156 -11.45 -16.79 8.64
C LEU A 156 -12.97 -16.96 8.72
N ARG A 157 -13.50 -17.56 9.81
CA ARG A 157 -14.96 -17.67 10.00
C ARG A 157 -15.63 -16.30 10.12
N ASN A 158 -15.01 -15.37 10.85
CA ASN A 158 -15.56 -14.02 11.01
C ASN A 158 -15.55 -13.26 9.67
N ASN A 159 -14.47 -13.39 8.91
CA ASN A 159 -14.37 -12.80 7.57
C ASN A 159 -15.39 -13.40 6.60
N LEU A 160 -15.62 -14.71 6.62
CA LEU A 160 -16.68 -15.34 5.82
C LEU A 160 -18.08 -14.81 6.20
N LYS A 161 -18.39 -14.74 7.49
CA LYS A 161 -19.68 -14.20 7.98
C LYS A 161 -19.90 -12.76 7.52
N LEU A 162 -18.86 -11.93 7.60
CA LEU A 162 -18.96 -10.54 7.17
C LEU A 162 -19.12 -10.43 5.65
N SER A 163 -18.37 -11.22 4.87
CA SER A 163 -18.51 -11.27 3.42
C SER A 163 -19.94 -11.66 2.97
N LEU A 164 -20.56 -12.64 3.65
CA LEU A 164 -21.97 -13.00 3.42
C LEU A 164 -22.93 -11.85 3.74
N ALA A 165 -22.68 -11.12 4.83
CA ALA A 165 -23.50 -9.96 5.20
C ALA A 165 -23.36 -8.79 4.23
N LEU A 166 -22.17 -8.60 3.64
CA LEU A 166 -21.94 -7.60 2.59
C LEU A 166 -22.72 -7.93 1.32
N GLU A 167 -22.68 -9.19 0.85
CA GLU A 167 -23.45 -9.64 -0.31
C GLU A 167 -24.96 -9.43 -0.12
N SER A 168 -25.51 -9.81 1.04
CA SER A 168 -26.94 -9.58 1.31
C SER A 168 -27.32 -8.09 1.34
N ARG A 169 -26.42 -7.19 1.76
CA ARG A 169 -26.68 -5.75 1.72
C ARG A 169 -26.72 -5.22 0.28
N THR A 170 -25.76 -5.63 -0.55
CA THR A 170 -25.74 -5.23 -1.96
C THR A 170 -26.99 -5.70 -2.70
N GLU A 171 -27.47 -6.92 -2.43
CA GLU A 171 -28.73 -7.41 -2.99
C GLU A 171 -29.94 -6.57 -2.57
N THR A 172 -29.99 -6.11 -1.30
CA THR A 172 -31.09 -5.26 -0.82
C THR A 172 -31.03 -3.83 -1.36
N GLU A 173 -29.83 -3.31 -1.62
CA GLU A 173 -29.64 -1.97 -2.20
C GLU A 173 -29.99 -1.97 -3.70
N ASP A 174 -29.61 -3.02 -4.43
CA ASP A 174 -29.93 -3.19 -5.84
C ASP A 174 -31.40 -3.54 -6.09
N ALA A 175 -32.08 -4.15 -5.11
CA ALA A 175 -33.50 -4.47 -5.18
C ALA A 175 -34.44 -3.25 -5.07
N GLY A 176 -33.91 -2.05 -4.83
CA GLY A 176 -34.69 -0.83 -4.59
C GLY A 176 -35.48 -0.88 -3.27
N PRO A 177 -36.08 0.25 -2.82
CA PRO A 177 -36.91 0.22 -1.63
C PRO A 177 -38.06 -0.76 -1.81
N GLN A 178 -38.02 -1.87 -1.07
CA GLN A 178 -39.17 -2.77 -0.93
C GLN A 178 -40.38 -1.90 -0.56
N PRO A 179 -41.52 -2.00 -1.28
CA PRO A 179 -42.70 -1.26 -0.89
C PRO A 179 -42.99 -1.62 0.56
N GLN A 180 -42.93 -0.61 1.44
CA GLN A 180 -43.38 -0.74 2.81
C GLN A 180 -44.86 -1.10 2.73
N VAL A 181 -45.13 -2.39 2.82
CA VAL A 181 -46.48 -2.90 2.99
C VAL A 181 -46.88 -2.52 4.41
N ASP A 182 -47.37 -1.30 4.54
CA ASP A 182 -48.02 -0.84 5.76
C ASP A 182 -49.01 -1.92 6.19
N GLY A 183 -48.82 -2.47 7.40
CA GLY A 183 -49.67 -3.53 7.95
C GLY A 183 -51.16 -3.14 8.06
N ALA A 184 -51.53 -1.91 7.70
CA ALA A 184 -52.88 -1.47 7.46
C ALA A 184 -53.48 -2.06 6.16
N LEU A 185 -52.73 -2.12 5.06
CA LEU A 185 -53.22 -2.60 3.75
C LEU A 185 -53.27 -4.14 3.65
N ALA A 186 -52.37 -4.84 4.34
CA ALA A 186 -52.42 -6.31 4.41
C ALA A 186 -53.72 -6.82 5.07
N ARG A 187 -54.28 -6.09 6.04
CA ARG A 187 -55.53 -6.46 6.73
C ARG A 187 -56.80 -6.10 5.96
N ALA A 188 -56.73 -5.16 5.01
CA ALA A 188 -57.87 -4.80 4.17
C ALA A 188 -58.14 -5.86 3.09
N ARG A 189 -57.08 -6.44 2.50
CA ARG A 189 -57.20 -7.43 1.42
C ARG A 189 -57.84 -8.75 1.85
N TRP A 190 -57.65 -9.17 3.12
CA TRP A 190 -58.25 -10.39 3.67
C TRP A 190 -59.71 -10.24 4.11
N ARG A 191 -60.27 -9.02 4.12
CA ARG A 191 -61.63 -8.76 4.64
C ARG A 191 -62.70 -8.68 3.55
N SER A 192 -62.31 -8.67 2.26
CA SER A 192 -63.22 -8.67 1.11
C SER A 192 -63.40 -10.05 0.45
N GLU A 193 -62.71 -11.09 0.94
CA GLU A 193 -62.77 -12.46 0.41
C GLU A 193 -63.45 -13.45 1.39
N ARG A 194 -64.26 -12.95 2.32
CA ARG A 194 -65.13 -13.76 3.18
C ARG A 194 -66.58 -13.34 3.07
#